data_AF-A0A3B8S2S6-F1
#
_entry.id   AF-A0A3B8S2S6-F1
#
_cell.length_a   1.000
_cell.length_b   1.000
_cell.length_c   1.000
_cell.angle_alpha   90.00
_cell.angle_beta   90.00
_cell.angle_gamma   90.00
#
_symmetry.space_group_name_H-M   'P 1'
#
loop_
_entity.id
_entity.type
_entity.pdbx_description
1 polymer ?
#
loop_
_entity_poly.entity_id
_entity_poly.type
_entity_poly.pdbx_seq_one_letter_code
_entity_poly.pdbx_strand_id
1 'polypeptide(L)'
;MNFVKRLISYLRKADQKKVRKPVSIKSIYSIADSQFMAEAIQLAGRGLYTATPNPCVGCVLVKNEKIVGRGWHVRAGDAHAEVNAIADAGDEAKGATAYISLEPCSFTGKTGACTNALQTAGIVRVVSAMEDPNPKVSGQGNALLRAAGLDVSNGLMAEQAAVLNRGFIKRMQKQLPFVSCKMAMSLDGRSAMASGESQWITAPPARQQVQQLRASSCAIVTGVGTVIHDDPSLNVREQNLGA
;
A
#
# COMPACT_ATOMS: atom_id res chain seq x y z
N MET A 1 17.11 31.68 30.44
CA MET A 1 15.99 32.21 29.61
C MET A 1 16.43 32.94 28.32
N ASN A 2 17.62 32.68 27.75
CA ASN A 2 18.13 33.37 26.55
C ASN A 2 18.59 32.46 25.38
N PHE A 3 18.53 31.13 25.54
CA PHE A 3 18.93 30.19 24.49
C PHE A 3 17.77 29.83 23.54
N VAL A 4 16.58 29.58 24.10
CA VAL A 4 15.36 29.25 23.35
C VAL A 4 14.92 30.42 22.44
N LYS A 5 15.03 31.66 22.91
CA LYS A 5 14.72 32.85 22.11
C LYS A 5 15.69 33.07 20.94
N ARG A 6 16.97 32.69 21.10
CA ARG A 6 17.97 32.73 20.01
C ARG A 6 17.75 31.64 18.97
N LEU A 7 17.35 30.43 19.39
CA LEU A 7 17.05 29.32 18.49
C LEU A 7 15.80 29.60 17.62
N ILE A 8 14.74 30.16 18.22
CA ILE A 8 13.52 30.54 17.48
C ILE A 8 13.79 31.67 16.48
N SER A 9 14.65 32.64 16.81
CA SER A 9 15.06 33.70 15.89
C SER A 9 15.91 33.17 14.72
N TYR A 10 16.80 32.22 14.99
CA TYR A 10 17.64 31.58 13.96
C TYR A 10 16.79 30.74 12.99
N LEU A 11 15.83 29.97 13.50
CA LEU A 11 14.89 29.19 12.69
C LEU A 11 13.97 30.08 11.84
N ARG A 12 13.53 31.24 12.37
CA ARG A 12 12.74 32.22 11.58
C ARG A 12 13.52 32.93 10.48
N LYS A 13 14.83 33.11 10.63
CA LYS A 13 15.69 33.73 9.59
C LYS A 13 16.17 32.73 8.54
N ALA A 14 16.31 31.45 8.90
CA ALA A 14 16.64 30.38 7.96
C ALA A 14 15.48 30.10 6.97
N ASP A 15 14.25 30.43 7.33
CA ASP A 15 13.04 30.16 6.53
C ASP A 15 12.63 31.31 5.58
N GLN A 16 13.34 32.45 5.60
CA GLN A 16 12.99 33.64 4.79
C GLN A 16 13.76 33.78 3.47
N LYS A 17 14.61 32.81 3.09
CA LYS A 17 15.33 32.84 1.80
C LYS A 17 14.98 31.64 0.91
N LYS A 18 13.71 31.55 0.54
CA LYS A 18 13.15 31.11 -0.76
C LYS A 18 11.67 30.76 -0.54
N VAL A 19 10.85 31.75 -0.26
CA VAL A 19 9.41 31.62 -0.52
C VAL A 19 9.27 31.54 -2.03
N ARG A 20 9.29 30.31 -2.56
CA ARG A 20 8.89 30.06 -3.94
C ARG A 20 7.47 30.60 -4.07
N LYS A 21 7.24 31.51 -5.02
CA LYS A 21 5.90 31.98 -5.38
C LYS A 21 4.97 30.77 -5.48
N PRO A 22 3.72 30.83 -4.99
CA PRO A 22 2.79 29.74 -5.16
C PRO A 22 2.61 29.53 -6.67
N VAL A 23 3.23 28.47 -7.19
CA VAL A 23 2.91 27.98 -8.52
C VAL A 23 1.53 27.39 -8.35
N SER A 24 0.52 28.07 -8.91
CA SER A 24 -0.81 27.51 -9.07
C SER A 24 -0.69 26.35 -10.06
N ILE A 25 -0.29 25.19 -9.56
CA ILE A 25 -0.44 23.93 -10.27
C ILE A 25 -1.94 23.64 -10.19
N LYS A 26 -2.70 24.00 -11.22
CA LYS A 26 -4.04 23.46 -11.39
C LYS A 26 -3.89 21.94 -11.41
N SER A 27 -4.26 21.29 -10.32
CA SER A 27 -4.30 19.83 -10.24
C SER A 27 -5.22 19.34 -11.36
N ILE A 28 -4.74 18.40 -12.18
CA ILE A 28 -5.57 17.71 -13.18
C ILE A 28 -6.63 16.82 -12.50
N TYR A 29 -6.47 16.56 -11.20
CA TYR A 29 -7.39 15.80 -10.38
C TYR A 29 -8.30 16.72 -9.58
N SER A 30 -9.59 16.39 -9.58
CA SER A 30 -10.60 16.99 -8.73
C SER A 30 -10.47 16.52 -7.27
N ILE A 31 -11.20 17.19 -6.37
CA ILE A 31 -11.36 16.74 -4.99
C ILE A 31 -12.03 15.36 -4.94
N ALA A 32 -13.03 15.13 -5.79
CA ALA A 32 -13.73 13.86 -5.88
C ALA A 32 -12.79 12.72 -6.30
N ASP A 33 -11.92 12.94 -7.29
CA ASP A 33 -10.89 11.95 -7.68
C ASP A 33 -10.04 11.52 -6.48
N SER A 34 -9.64 12.48 -5.64
CA SER A 34 -8.82 12.22 -4.45
C SER A 34 -9.58 11.40 -3.39
N GLN A 35 -10.89 11.65 -3.23
CA GLN A 35 -11.73 10.90 -2.30
C GLN A 35 -11.91 9.44 -2.77
N PHE A 36 -12.18 9.23 -4.06
CA PHE A 36 -12.34 7.89 -4.62
C PHE A 36 -11.02 7.11 -4.61
N MET A 37 -9.90 7.78 -4.89
CA MET A 37 -8.58 7.16 -4.78
C MET A 37 -8.23 6.78 -3.33
N ALA A 38 -8.56 7.64 -2.37
CA ALA A 38 -8.38 7.32 -0.95
C ALA A 38 -9.18 6.06 -0.56
N GLU A 39 -10.41 5.91 -1.05
CA GLU A 39 -11.22 4.72 -0.83
C GLU A 39 -10.62 3.47 -1.50
N ALA A 40 -10.12 3.58 -2.72
CA ALA A 40 -9.39 2.49 -3.38
C ALA A 40 -8.15 2.04 -2.58
N ILE A 41 -7.39 2.98 -2.02
CA ILE A 41 -6.23 2.68 -1.15
C ILE A 41 -6.68 2.01 0.16
N GLN A 42 -7.78 2.45 0.76
CA GLN A 42 -8.34 1.80 1.95
C GLN A 42 -8.79 0.37 1.67
N LEU A 43 -9.43 0.13 0.52
CA LEU A 43 -9.79 -1.22 0.06
C LEU A 43 -8.55 -2.09 -0.14
N ALA A 44 -7.49 -1.55 -0.75
CA ALA A 44 -6.22 -2.26 -0.92
C ALA A 44 -5.66 -2.75 0.43
N GLY A 45 -5.80 -1.95 1.50
CA GLY A 45 -5.38 -2.31 2.85
C GLY A 45 -6.05 -3.57 3.41
N ARG A 46 -7.21 -3.99 2.89
CA ARG A 46 -7.88 -5.24 3.31
C ARG A 46 -7.12 -6.49 2.88
N GLY A 47 -6.24 -6.38 1.89
CA GLY A 47 -5.36 -7.48 1.43
C GLY A 47 -4.04 -7.60 2.19
N LEU A 48 -3.77 -6.74 3.19
CA LEU A 48 -2.46 -6.59 3.83
C LEU A 48 -1.86 -7.90 4.38
N TYR A 49 -2.70 -8.82 4.83
CA TYR A 49 -2.28 -10.09 5.45
C TYR A 49 -2.43 -11.31 4.54
N THR A 50 -2.99 -11.14 3.34
CA THR A 50 -3.46 -12.26 2.52
C THR A 50 -3.02 -12.18 1.06
N ALA A 51 -2.68 -10.99 0.54
CA ALA A 51 -2.30 -10.79 -0.85
C ALA A 51 -0.89 -11.35 -1.19
N THR A 52 -0.01 -11.52 -0.21
CA THR A 52 1.37 -11.99 -0.44
C THR A 52 1.42 -13.29 -1.26
N PRO A 53 2.32 -13.44 -2.25
CA PRO A 53 3.41 -12.52 -2.62
C PRO A 53 3.02 -11.36 -3.55
N ASN A 54 1.76 -11.31 -3.99
CA ASN A 54 1.22 -10.27 -4.87
C ASN A 54 1.07 -8.93 -4.12
N PRO A 55 0.97 -7.79 -4.85
CA PRO A 55 0.71 -6.51 -4.22
C PRO A 55 -0.72 -6.41 -3.66
N CYS A 56 -0.88 -5.60 -2.63
CA CYS A 56 -2.17 -5.13 -2.16
C CYS A 56 -2.70 -4.09 -3.15
N VAL A 57 -3.81 -4.40 -3.81
CA VAL A 57 -4.45 -3.50 -4.80
C VAL A 57 -5.91 -3.35 -4.44
N GLY A 58 -6.43 -2.14 -4.58
CA GLY A 58 -7.84 -1.80 -4.44
C GLY A 58 -8.32 -1.02 -5.66
N CYS A 59 -9.61 -1.19 -5.97
CA CYS A 59 -10.27 -0.58 -7.10
C CYS A 59 -11.67 -0.11 -6.69
N VAL A 60 -12.02 1.09 -7.14
CA VAL A 60 -13.37 1.66 -7.02
C VAL A 60 -13.85 2.06 -8.41
N LEU A 61 -15.06 1.65 -8.77
CA LEU A 61 -15.73 2.08 -9.99
C LEU A 61 -16.76 3.16 -9.65
N VAL A 62 -16.73 4.28 -10.39
CA VAL A 62 -17.57 5.45 -10.14
C VAL A 62 -18.32 5.83 -11.41
N LYS A 63 -19.63 6.02 -11.28
CA LYS A 63 -20.51 6.51 -12.36
C LYS A 63 -21.48 7.53 -11.80
N ASN A 64 -21.64 8.66 -12.49
CA ASN A 64 -22.48 9.77 -12.02
C ASN A 64 -22.16 10.18 -10.57
N GLU A 65 -20.87 10.31 -10.26
CA GLU A 65 -20.33 10.66 -8.93
C GLU A 65 -20.67 9.67 -7.80
N LYS A 66 -21.22 8.50 -8.13
CA LYS A 66 -21.54 7.44 -7.17
C LYS A 66 -20.64 6.24 -7.37
N ILE A 67 -20.22 5.62 -6.28
CA ILE A 67 -19.50 4.36 -6.32
C ILE A 67 -20.49 3.25 -6.66
N VAL A 68 -20.24 2.61 -7.79
CA VAL A 68 -21.07 1.50 -8.30
C VAL A 68 -20.41 0.14 -8.07
N GLY A 69 -19.09 0.10 -7.83
CA GLY A 69 -18.40 -1.15 -7.53
C GLY A 69 -17.13 -0.96 -6.72
N ARG A 70 -16.82 -1.94 -5.89
CA ARG A 70 -15.63 -1.98 -5.03
C ARG A 70 -14.95 -3.33 -5.13
N GLY A 71 -13.62 -3.31 -5.17
CA GLY A 71 -12.83 -4.53 -5.20
C GLY A 71 -11.45 -4.33 -4.59
N TRP A 72 -10.91 -5.42 -4.06
CA TRP A 72 -9.51 -5.51 -3.68
C TRP A 72 -8.98 -6.90 -4.01
N HIS A 73 -7.66 -7.03 -4.15
CA HIS A 73 -7.04 -8.33 -4.32
C HIS A 73 -7.02 -9.06 -2.97
N VAL A 74 -7.82 -10.13 -2.86
CA VAL A 74 -8.00 -10.86 -1.60
C VAL A 74 -6.79 -11.73 -1.29
N ARG A 75 -6.32 -12.54 -2.25
CA ARG A 75 -5.17 -13.44 -2.07
C ARG A 75 -4.54 -13.82 -3.41
N ALA A 76 -3.27 -14.19 -3.39
CA ALA A 76 -2.55 -14.59 -4.58
C ALA A 76 -3.21 -15.79 -5.29
N GLY A 77 -3.43 -15.65 -6.60
CA GLY A 77 -4.09 -16.66 -7.44
C GLY A 77 -5.59 -16.41 -7.66
N ASP A 78 -6.22 -15.60 -6.81
CA ASP A 78 -7.61 -15.17 -6.98
C ASP A 78 -7.70 -13.93 -7.90
N ALA A 79 -8.94 -13.52 -8.19
CA ALA A 79 -9.23 -12.32 -8.96
C ALA A 79 -8.55 -11.06 -8.39
N HIS A 80 -8.13 -10.18 -9.31
CA HIS A 80 -7.54 -8.88 -8.98
C HIS A 80 -8.63 -7.87 -8.58
N ALA A 81 -8.20 -6.73 -8.04
CA ALA A 81 -9.10 -5.70 -7.53
C ALA A 81 -10.08 -5.20 -8.58
N GLU A 82 -9.62 -5.00 -9.81
CA GLU A 82 -10.39 -4.52 -10.95
C GLU A 82 -11.50 -5.49 -11.32
N VAL A 83 -11.17 -6.79 -11.37
CA VAL A 83 -12.14 -7.85 -11.67
C VAL A 83 -13.20 -7.94 -10.58
N ASN A 84 -12.80 -7.84 -9.31
CA ASN A 84 -13.73 -7.84 -8.19
C ASN A 84 -14.65 -6.60 -8.21
N ALA A 85 -14.12 -5.42 -8.54
CA ALA A 85 -14.91 -4.19 -8.62
C ALA A 85 -15.88 -4.20 -9.81
N ILE A 86 -15.49 -4.78 -10.95
CA ILE A 86 -16.37 -4.99 -12.11
C ILE A 86 -17.50 -5.96 -11.74
N ALA A 87 -17.18 -7.07 -11.06
CA ALA A 87 -18.17 -8.04 -10.63
C ALA A 87 -19.19 -7.44 -9.64
N ASP A 88 -18.73 -6.59 -8.71
CA ASP A 88 -19.58 -5.87 -7.76
C ASP A 88 -20.51 -4.85 -8.47
N ALA A 89 -20.01 -4.15 -9.49
CA ALA A 89 -20.78 -3.17 -10.25
C ALA A 89 -21.79 -3.77 -11.24
N GLY A 90 -21.53 -4.98 -11.76
CA GLY A 90 -22.32 -5.57 -12.83
C GLY A 90 -22.45 -4.63 -14.03
N ASP A 91 -23.67 -4.46 -14.53
CA ASP A 91 -23.96 -3.61 -15.70
C ASP A 91 -23.66 -2.12 -15.47
N GLU A 92 -23.58 -1.67 -14.22
CA GLU A 92 -23.26 -0.28 -13.90
C GLU A 92 -21.80 0.08 -14.18
N ALA A 93 -20.92 -0.92 -14.36
CA ALA A 93 -19.52 -0.69 -14.76
C ALA A 93 -19.41 0.05 -16.10
N LYS A 94 -20.34 -0.18 -17.03
CA LYS A 94 -20.29 0.43 -18.36
C LYS A 94 -20.39 1.95 -18.28
N GLY A 95 -19.41 2.64 -18.84
CA GLY A 95 -19.30 4.10 -18.81
C GLY A 95 -18.75 4.67 -17.50
N ALA A 96 -18.27 3.83 -16.58
CA ALA A 96 -17.71 4.27 -15.31
C ALA A 96 -16.24 4.72 -15.43
N THR A 97 -15.77 5.44 -14.41
CA THR A 97 -14.35 5.69 -14.12
C THR A 97 -13.83 4.67 -13.13
N ALA A 98 -12.66 4.08 -13.38
CA ALA A 98 -11.97 3.22 -12.42
C ALA A 98 -10.85 3.98 -11.71
N TYR A 99 -10.85 3.95 -10.37
CA TYR A 99 -9.75 4.41 -9.53
C TYR A 99 -9.04 3.20 -8.97
N ILE A 100 -7.73 3.07 -9.25
CA ILE A 100 -6.98 1.83 -8.99
C ILE A 100 -5.69 2.18 -8.27
N SER A 101 -5.40 1.52 -7.15
CA SER A 101 -4.24 1.87 -6.31
C SER A 101 -2.89 1.46 -6.91
N LEU A 102 -2.87 0.70 -8.00
CA LEU A 102 -1.68 0.27 -8.74
C LEU A 102 -2.07 0.14 -10.23
N GLU A 103 -1.13 0.37 -11.13
CA GLU A 103 -1.33 0.17 -12.56
C GLU A 103 -1.93 -1.22 -12.89
N PRO A 104 -3.00 -1.29 -13.72
CA PRO A 104 -3.60 -2.56 -14.13
C PRO A 104 -2.64 -3.45 -14.91
N CYS A 105 -2.64 -4.75 -14.62
CA CYS A 105 -1.76 -5.68 -15.32
C CYS A 105 -2.12 -5.80 -16.82
N SER A 106 -1.08 -5.79 -17.67
CA SER A 106 -1.17 -5.87 -19.13
C SER A 106 -0.95 -7.28 -19.70
N PHE A 107 -0.47 -8.22 -18.88
CA PHE A 107 -0.13 -9.58 -19.29
C PHE A 107 -1.11 -10.60 -18.71
N THR A 108 -1.27 -11.72 -19.41
CA THR A 108 -2.05 -12.85 -18.92
C THR A 108 -1.16 -13.72 -18.03
N GLY A 109 -1.54 -13.84 -16.76
CA GLY A 109 -0.87 -14.69 -15.78
C GLY A 109 -1.72 -15.92 -15.46
N LYS A 110 -1.94 -16.19 -14.16
CA LYS A 110 -2.94 -17.17 -13.70
C LYS A 110 -4.38 -16.69 -13.97
N THR A 111 -4.56 -15.38 -14.00
CA THR A 111 -5.80 -14.66 -14.32
C THR A 111 -5.62 -13.90 -15.63
N GLY A 112 -6.73 -13.56 -16.29
CA GLY A 112 -6.72 -12.69 -17.46
C GLY A 112 -6.17 -11.30 -17.15
N ALA A 113 -5.65 -10.60 -18.17
CA ALA A 113 -5.15 -9.24 -18.02
C ALA A 113 -6.26 -8.27 -17.58
N CYS A 114 -6.03 -7.48 -16.53
CA CYS A 114 -6.99 -6.50 -16.04
C CYS A 114 -7.31 -5.42 -17.07
N THR A 115 -6.34 -5.07 -17.92
CA THR A 115 -6.57 -4.13 -19.03
C THR A 115 -7.66 -4.61 -19.98
N ASN A 116 -7.73 -5.90 -20.27
CA ASN A 116 -8.79 -6.47 -21.10
C ASN A 116 -10.13 -6.44 -20.37
N ALA A 117 -10.15 -6.80 -19.08
CA ALA A 117 -11.37 -6.77 -18.27
C ALA A 117 -11.99 -5.36 -18.21
N LEU A 118 -11.17 -4.32 -17.98
CA LEU A 118 -11.61 -2.93 -17.96
C LEU A 118 -12.19 -2.48 -19.31
N GLN A 119 -11.55 -2.86 -20.42
CA GLN A 119 -12.05 -2.57 -21.77
C GLN A 119 -13.38 -3.28 -22.04
N THR A 120 -13.48 -4.58 -21.76
CA THR A 120 -14.69 -5.37 -21.96
C THR A 120 -15.86 -4.86 -21.10
N ALA A 121 -15.59 -4.42 -19.88
CA ALA A 121 -16.59 -3.80 -19.01
C ALA A 121 -17.08 -2.43 -19.51
N GLY A 122 -16.43 -1.85 -20.51
CA GLY A 122 -16.78 -0.54 -21.06
C GLY A 122 -16.41 0.62 -20.13
N ILE A 123 -15.34 0.48 -19.36
CA ILE A 123 -14.75 1.59 -18.59
C ILE A 123 -14.26 2.66 -19.56
N VAL A 124 -14.51 3.93 -19.25
CA VAL A 124 -14.17 5.06 -20.15
C VAL A 124 -12.98 5.86 -19.65
N ARG A 125 -12.70 5.80 -18.33
CA ARG A 125 -11.61 6.54 -17.70
C ARG A 125 -10.96 5.69 -16.62
N VAL A 126 -9.63 5.75 -16.52
CA VAL A 126 -8.83 5.08 -15.50
C VAL A 126 -7.90 6.09 -14.83
N VAL A 127 -7.91 6.09 -13.50
CA VAL A 127 -6.99 6.85 -12.66
C VAL A 127 -6.20 5.86 -11.82
N SER A 128 -4.91 5.74 -12.09
CA SER A 128 -4.01 4.83 -11.35
C SER A 128 -3.19 5.61 -10.31
N ALA A 129 -3.10 5.14 -9.07
CA ALA A 129 -2.33 5.86 -8.06
C ALA A 129 -0.84 5.84 -8.37
N MET A 130 -0.30 4.68 -8.72
CA MET A 130 1.10 4.46 -9.03
C MET A 130 1.27 3.56 -10.25
N GLU A 131 2.35 3.77 -11.00
CA GLU A 131 2.79 2.84 -12.05
C GLU A 131 3.34 1.55 -11.44
N ASP A 132 3.31 0.45 -12.20
CA ASP A 132 3.87 -0.81 -11.74
C ASP A 132 5.39 -0.65 -11.54
N PRO A 133 5.94 -0.97 -10.35
CA PRO A 133 7.37 -0.84 -10.07
C PRO A 133 8.23 -1.88 -10.80
N ASN A 134 7.64 -2.89 -11.43
CA ASN A 134 8.35 -3.91 -12.19
C ASN A 134 8.84 -3.32 -13.53
N PRO A 135 10.17 -3.19 -13.73
CA PRO A 135 10.73 -2.54 -14.91
C PRO A 135 10.38 -3.24 -16.22
N LYS A 136 9.92 -4.50 -16.17
CA LYS A 136 9.50 -5.27 -17.35
C LYS A 136 8.11 -4.91 -17.86
N VAL A 137 7.27 -4.29 -17.03
CA VAL A 137 5.85 -4.02 -17.34
C VAL A 137 5.40 -2.59 -17.04
N SER A 138 6.21 -1.82 -16.30
CA SER A 138 5.94 -0.43 -15.93
C SER A 138 5.44 0.41 -17.11
N GLY A 139 4.26 1.03 -16.94
CA GLY A 139 3.62 1.90 -17.93
C GLY A 139 2.91 1.19 -19.09
N GLN A 140 3.09 -0.13 -19.27
CA GLN A 140 2.50 -0.85 -20.39
C GLN A 140 0.97 -0.99 -20.27
N GLY A 141 0.46 -1.20 -19.05
CA GLY A 141 -0.98 -1.33 -18.82
C GLY A 141 -1.70 -0.01 -19.11
N ASN A 142 -1.16 1.08 -18.58
CA ASN A 142 -1.67 2.42 -18.87
C ASN A 142 -1.57 2.76 -20.37
N ALA A 143 -0.48 2.39 -21.05
CA ALA A 143 -0.32 2.62 -22.48
C ALA A 143 -1.34 1.85 -23.33
N LEU A 144 -1.61 0.58 -23.00
CA LEU A 144 -2.61 -0.24 -23.70
C LEU A 144 -4.01 0.36 -23.56
N LEU A 145 -4.38 0.81 -22.36
CA LEU A 145 -5.69 1.42 -22.12
C LEU A 145 -5.84 2.74 -22.89
N ARG A 146 -4.79 3.56 -22.97
CA ARG A 146 -4.79 4.77 -23.82
C ARG A 146 -4.95 4.43 -25.29
N ALA A 147 -4.25 3.41 -25.78
CA ALA A 147 -4.33 2.96 -27.17
C ALA A 147 -5.74 2.44 -27.52
N ALA A 148 -6.46 1.89 -26.53
CA ALA A 148 -7.86 1.49 -26.65
C ALA A 148 -8.86 2.67 -26.55
N GLY A 149 -8.38 3.91 -26.40
CA GLY A 149 -9.21 5.11 -26.38
C GLY A 149 -9.75 5.53 -25.01
N LEU A 150 -9.29 4.93 -23.92
CA LEU A 150 -9.67 5.34 -22.57
C LEU A 150 -8.89 6.59 -22.14
N ASP A 151 -9.53 7.46 -21.34
CA ASP A 151 -8.84 8.54 -20.63
C ASP A 151 -8.03 7.95 -19.45
N VAL A 152 -6.70 8.04 -19.50
CA VAL A 152 -5.82 7.40 -18.50
C VAL A 152 -4.86 8.41 -17.88
N SER A 153 -4.98 8.55 -16.57
CA SER A 153 -4.13 9.40 -15.72
C SER A 153 -3.43 8.57 -14.63
N ASN A 154 -2.26 9.03 -14.18
CA ASN A 154 -1.51 8.35 -13.12
C ASN A 154 -0.85 9.31 -12.13
N GLY A 155 -0.54 8.81 -10.94
CA GLY A 155 0.24 9.52 -9.92
C GLY A 155 -0.58 10.13 -8.79
N LEU A 156 -1.92 10.01 -8.83
CA LEU A 156 -2.78 10.51 -7.78
C LEU A 156 -2.58 9.70 -6.49
N MET A 157 -2.07 10.33 -5.43
CA MET A 157 -1.78 9.68 -4.15
C MET A 157 -0.78 8.51 -4.25
N ALA A 158 0.18 8.60 -5.19
CA ALA A 158 1.19 7.56 -5.42
C ALA A 158 1.97 7.19 -4.14
N GLU A 159 2.35 8.18 -3.34
CA GLU A 159 3.11 7.96 -2.10
C GLU A 159 2.31 7.17 -1.07
N GLN A 160 1.01 7.49 -0.93
CA GLN A 160 0.10 6.80 -0.02
C GLN A 160 -0.15 5.36 -0.47
N ALA A 161 -0.35 5.13 -1.76
CA ALA A 161 -0.49 3.78 -2.31
C ALA A 161 0.79 2.94 -2.14
N ALA A 162 1.97 3.56 -2.30
CA ALA A 162 3.25 2.88 -2.16
C ALA A 162 3.51 2.34 -0.74
N VAL A 163 2.95 2.96 0.30
CA VAL A 163 3.10 2.51 1.69
C VAL A 163 2.61 1.08 1.88
N LEU A 164 1.52 0.68 1.22
CA LEU A 164 0.96 -0.67 1.32
C LEU A 164 1.85 -1.75 0.69
N ASN A 165 2.70 -1.35 -0.26
CA ASN A 165 3.44 -2.26 -1.13
C ASN A 165 4.96 -2.13 -1.02
N ARG A 166 5.50 -1.57 0.08
CA ARG A 166 6.96 -1.34 0.28
C ARG A 166 7.82 -2.58 -0.02
N GLY A 167 7.36 -3.75 0.43
CA GLY A 167 8.02 -5.03 0.15
C GLY A 167 8.02 -5.38 -1.34
N PHE A 168 6.85 -5.31 -1.98
CA PHE A 168 6.69 -5.58 -3.40
C PHE A 168 7.52 -4.63 -4.26
N ILE A 169 7.42 -3.32 -4.03
CA ILE A 169 8.15 -2.27 -4.76
C ILE A 169 9.66 -2.52 -4.70
N LYS A 170 10.20 -2.73 -3.50
CA LYS A 170 11.65 -2.95 -3.32
C LYS A 170 12.11 -4.23 -4.01
N ARG A 171 11.32 -5.32 -3.95
CA ARG A 171 11.62 -6.57 -4.66
C ARG A 171 11.67 -6.34 -6.17
N MET A 172 10.69 -5.63 -6.74
CA MET A 172 10.64 -5.38 -8.18
C MET A 172 11.79 -4.49 -8.66
N GLN A 173 12.09 -3.41 -7.95
CA GLN A 173 13.10 -2.43 -8.37
C GLN A 173 14.53 -2.83 -8.06
N LYS A 174 14.76 -3.53 -6.93
CA LYS A 174 16.11 -3.77 -6.39
C LYS A 174 16.44 -5.25 -6.21
N GLN A 175 15.50 -6.16 -6.48
CA GLN A 175 15.67 -7.60 -6.24
C GLN A 175 16.08 -7.92 -4.78
N LEU A 176 15.63 -7.06 -3.84
CA LEU A 176 15.91 -7.19 -2.41
C LEU A 176 14.60 -7.06 -1.61
N PRO A 177 14.44 -7.80 -0.51
CA PRO A 177 13.28 -7.65 0.35
C PRO A 177 13.31 -6.31 1.09
N PHE A 178 12.13 -5.81 1.44
CA PHE A 178 12.00 -4.81 2.49
C PHE A 178 12.16 -5.51 3.84
N VAL A 179 13.06 -5.00 4.69
CA VAL A 179 13.43 -5.64 5.96
C VAL A 179 13.03 -4.71 7.09
N SER A 180 12.20 -5.23 8.00
CA SER A 180 11.86 -4.58 9.26
C SER A 180 12.60 -5.30 10.39
N CYS A 181 13.39 -4.57 11.16
CA CYS A 181 13.98 -5.09 12.40
C CYS A 181 13.06 -4.72 13.57
N LYS A 182 12.57 -5.72 14.31
CA LYS A 182 11.75 -5.50 15.51
C LYS A 182 12.57 -5.82 16.75
N MET A 183 12.57 -4.90 17.71
CA MET A 183 13.17 -5.08 19.02
C MET A 183 12.16 -4.75 20.13
N ALA A 184 12.27 -5.41 21.28
CA ALA A 184 11.60 -5.01 22.53
C ALA A 184 12.67 -4.85 23.61
N MET A 185 12.61 -3.75 24.34
CA MET A 185 13.61 -3.41 25.35
C MET A 185 12.98 -2.56 26.45
N SER A 186 13.63 -2.54 27.60
CA SER A 186 13.40 -1.56 28.67
C SER A 186 13.80 -0.15 28.23
N LEU A 187 13.45 0.85 29.03
CA LEU A 187 13.75 2.25 28.75
C LEU A 187 15.28 2.52 28.65
N ASP A 188 16.08 1.77 29.41
CA ASP A 188 17.55 1.82 29.40
C ASP A 188 18.18 0.90 28.33
N GLY A 189 17.38 0.35 27.41
CA GLY A 189 17.86 -0.36 26.22
C GLY A 189 18.24 -1.82 26.46
N ARG A 190 17.70 -2.47 27.50
CA ARG A 190 17.97 -3.89 27.81
C ARG A 190 16.85 -4.79 27.32
N SER A 191 17.21 -5.95 26.76
CA SER A 191 16.26 -6.95 26.27
C SER A 191 16.11 -8.18 27.19
N ALA A 192 16.95 -8.28 28.21
CA ALA A 192 16.93 -9.33 29.23
C ALA A 192 17.77 -8.89 30.44
N MET A 193 17.57 -9.56 31.57
CA MET A 193 18.47 -9.53 32.72
C MET A 193 19.78 -10.26 32.38
N ALA A 194 20.84 -10.06 33.19
CA ALA A 194 22.10 -10.79 33.06
C ALA A 194 21.94 -12.32 33.19
N SER A 195 20.88 -12.76 33.90
CA SER A 195 20.48 -14.16 34.01
C SER A 195 19.85 -14.74 32.75
N GLY A 196 19.48 -13.90 31.76
CA GLY A 196 18.73 -14.28 30.58
C GLY A 196 17.20 -14.16 30.71
N GLU A 197 16.68 -13.86 31.91
CA GLU A 197 15.25 -13.62 32.10
C GLU A 197 14.78 -12.40 31.29
N SER A 198 13.81 -12.61 30.40
CA SER A 198 13.41 -11.64 29.37
C SER A 198 11.90 -11.49 29.20
N GLN A 199 11.12 -12.29 29.94
CA GLN A 199 9.69 -12.37 29.71
C GLN A 199 8.97 -11.09 30.16
N TRP A 200 8.13 -10.59 29.25
CA TRP A 200 7.15 -9.53 29.51
C TRP A 200 7.70 -8.14 29.83
N ILE A 201 8.87 -7.79 29.27
CA ILE A 201 9.36 -6.40 29.25
C ILE A 201 8.34 -5.44 28.60
N THR A 202 7.68 -5.88 27.52
CA THR A 202 6.66 -5.09 26.82
C THR A 202 5.26 -5.63 27.08
N ALA A 203 4.27 -4.75 27.20
CA ALA A 203 2.88 -5.08 27.53
C ALA A 203 2.13 -5.83 26.40
N PRO A 204 0.99 -6.50 26.69
CA PRO A 204 0.21 -7.23 25.67
C PRO A 204 -0.12 -6.45 24.38
N PRO A 205 -0.51 -5.15 24.41
CA PRO A 205 -0.77 -4.39 23.18
C PRO A 205 0.44 -4.30 22.24
N ALA A 206 1.65 -4.18 22.78
CA ALA A 206 2.87 -4.18 21.97
C ALA A 206 3.10 -5.54 21.29
N ARG A 207 2.71 -6.64 21.95
CA ARG A 207 2.83 -7.99 21.40
C ARG A 207 1.77 -8.29 20.34
N GLN A 208 0.60 -7.67 20.44
CA GLN A 208 -0.43 -7.68 19.39
C GLN A 208 0.04 -6.93 18.13
N GLN A 209 0.68 -5.77 18.27
CA GLN A 209 1.28 -5.07 17.11
C GLN A 209 2.33 -5.93 16.39
N VAL A 210 3.09 -6.75 17.12
CA VAL A 210 4.02 -7.71 16.51
C VAL A 210 3.29 -8.77 15.69
N GLN A 211 2.06 -9.17 16.05
CA GLN A 211 1.27 -10.10 15.23
C GLN A 211 0.89 -9.47 13.88
N GLN A 212 0.52 -8.19 13.86
CA GLN A 212 0.24 -7.44 12.64
C GLN A 212 1.49 -7.32 11.76
N LEU A 213 2.66 -7.06 12.37
CA LEU A 213 3.94 -7.05 11.64
C LEU A 213 4.26 -8.42 11.04
N ARG A 214 4.01 -9.51 11.78
CA ARG A 214 4.20 -10.88 11.27
C ARG A 214 3.26 -11.17 10.10
N ALA A 215 1.98 -10.84 10.24
CA ALA A 215 0.98 -11.09 9.22
C ALA A 215 1.22 -10.32 7.92
N SER A 216 1.83 -9.12 8.01
CA SER A 216 2.24 -8.32 6.85
C SER A 216 3.63 -8.66 6.30
N SER A 217 4.32 -9.66 6.87
CA SER A 217 5.67 -10.09 6.46
C SER A 217 5.64 -11.42 5.73
N CYS A 218 6.30 -11.52 4.57
CA CYS A 218 6.39 -12.78 3.83
C CYS A 218 7.23 -13.85 4.54
N ALA A 219 8.17 -13.43 5.40
CA ALA A 219 9.05 -14.32 6.14
C ALA A 219 9.42 -13.70 7.48
N ILE A 220 9.69 -14.55 8.47
CA ILE A 220 10.19 -14.16 9.79
C ILE A 220 11.54 -14.84 9.97
N VAL A 221 12.54 -14.06 10.33
CA VAL A 221 13.92 -14.52 10.51
C VAL A 221 14.31 -14.33 11.97
N THR A 222 14.93 -15.35 12.55
CA THR A 222 15.50 -15.28 13.89
C THR A 222 16.83 -16.04 13.93
N GLY A 223 17.65 -15.77 14.94
CA GLY A 223 18.87 -16.53 15.21
C GLY A 223 18.60 -17.77 16.08
N VAL A 224 19.52 -18.74 16.04
CA VAL A 224 19.42 -19.99 16.81
C VAL A 224 19.34 -19.75 18.33
N GLY A 225 19.99 -18.71 18.85
CA GLY A 225 19.94 -18.37 20.27
C GLY A 225 18.50 -18.08 20.74
N THR A 226 17.71 -17.34 19.96
CA THR A 226 16.30 -17.09 20.28
C THR A 226 15.48 -18.39 20.30
N VAL A 227 15.77 -19.32 19.38
CA VAL A 227 15.09 -20.63 19.36
C VAL A 227 15.41 -21.43 20.61
N ILE A 228 16.69 -21.49 20.99
CA ILE A 228 17.15 -22.23 22.17
C ILE A 228 16.58 -21.63 23.47
N HIS A 229 16.55 -20.31 23.59
CA HIS A 229 16.16 -19.64 24.85
C HIS A 229 14.66 -19.43 25.01
N ASP A 230 13.93 -19.15 23.92
CA ASP A 230 12.53 -18.74 23.98
C ASP A 230 11.54 -19.78 23.43
N ASP A 231 12.03 -20.82 22.75
CA ASP A 231 11.24 -21.82 22.00
C ASP A 231 10.01 -21.21 21.26
N PRO A 232 10.20 -20.19 20.41
CA PRO A 232 9.08 -19.44 19.88
C PRO A 232 8.51 -20.13 18.63
N SER A 233 7.19 -20.25 18.56
CA SER A 233 6.52 -20.68 17.32
C SER A 233 6.67 -19.68 16.16
N LEU A 234 6.93 -18.40 16.48
CA LEU A 234 7.04 -17.26 15.56
C LEU A 234 5.88 -17.06 14.57
N ASN A 235 4.81 -17.84 14.67
CA ASN A 235 3.66 -17.75 13.79
C ASN A 235 2.78 -16.53 14.04
N VAL A 236 1.87 -16.30 13.10
CA VAL A 236 0.70 -15.43 13.26
C VAL A 236 -0.39 -16.22 13.98
N ARG A 237 -1.00 -15.60 14.98
CA ARG A 237 -2.12 -16.15 15.77
C ARG A 237 -3.31 -15.21 15.61
N GLU A 238 -4.33 -15.67 14.90
CA GLU A 238 -5.48 -14.87 14.48
C GLU A 238 -6.17 -14.14 15.64
N GLN A 239 -6.35 -14.83 16.77
CA GLN A 239 -6.94 -14.26 17.99
C GLN A 239 -6.17 -13.06 18.57
N ASN A 240 -4.94 -12.83 18.13
CA ASN A 240 -4.06 -11.76 18.59
C ASN A 240 -3.80 -10.68 17.52
N LEU A 241 -4.58 -10.61 16.43
CA LEU A 241 -4.41 -9.57 15.40
C LEU A 241 -5.10 -8.23 15.74
N GLY A 242 -6.04 -8.25 16.69
CA GLY A 242 -6.90 -7.11 17.01
C GLY A 242 -8.08 -7.02 16.05
N ALA A 243 -9.28 -6.89 16.62
CA ALA A 243 -10.50 -6.58 15.88
C ALA A 243 -10.49 -5.14 15.40
#